data_AF-A0A2Z5EKG9-F1
#
_entry.id   AF-A0A2Z5EKG9-F1
#
_cell.length_a   1.000
_cell.length_b   1.000
_cell.length_c   1.000
_cell.angle_alpha   90.00
_cell.angle_beta   90.00
_cell.angle_gamma   90.00
#
_symmetry.space_group_name_H-M   'P 1'
#
loop_
_entity.id
_entity.type
_entity.pdbx_description
1 polymer ?
#
loop_
_entity_poly.entity_id
_entity_poly.type
_entity_poly.pdbx_seq_one_letter_code
_entity_poly.pdbx_strand_id
1 'polypeptide(L)'
;MTDFHDLSARLSQFVPRWQAAQNHDPRLARLDQSVRSYRALRPVPRPAQTRVEPDIGRLTAFLGDVIKPLADHRASGSVINPWAVAGLKRAEVRNAGVLAMLFSPSACGDLGTAFFDHFCRRIPDPEGLLPSTAELAAGYSVRTEHCPVGEQTERVDLTIEGRTFVMGIEVKIDAPEGREQLRRYTSAVHRWGRQRHKRSVVVFLAPYPPREPGVLFARWSDVRAAGRAISPRRNSELNLHGHLLESFVRHISRFGE
;
A
#
# COMPACT_ATOMS: atom_id res chain seq x y z
N MET A 1 12.12 -40.60 -0.93
CA MET A 1 10.94 -39.98 -0.29
C MET A 1 11.38 -38.65 0.25
N THR A 2 11.09 -37.57 -0.46
CA THR A 2 11.36 -36.19 -0.02
C THR A 2 10.03 -35.64 0.47
N ASP A 3 9.99 -35.15 1.71
CA ASP A 3 8.77 -34.84 2.45
C ASP A 3 7.83 -33.87 1.72
N PHE A 4 6.59 -34.31 1.47
CA PHE A 4 5.52 -33.53 0.83
C PHE A 4 5.14 -32.25 1.60
N HIS A 5 5.39 -32.21 2.91
CA HIS A 5 5.19 -31.01 3.73
C HIS A 5 6.16 -29.87 3.37
N ASP A 6 7.33 -30.19 2.81
CA ASP A 6 8.37 -29.22 2.45
C ASP A 6 8.00 -28.42 1.19
N LEU A 7 7.37 -29.05 0.20
CA LEU A 7 7.08 -28.42 -1.10
C LEU A 7 5.99 -27.35 -1.00
N SER A 8 4.88 -27.65 -0.31
CA SER A 8 3.78 -26.70 -0.08
C SER A 8 4.23 -25.48 0.74
N ALA A 9 5.05 -25.72 1.78
CA ALA A 9 5.66 -24.65 2.57
C ALA A 9 6.63 -23.78 1.74
N ARG A 10 7.40 -24.40 0.84
CA ARG A 10 8.32 -23.69 -0.06
C ARG A 10 7.58 -22.89 -1.13
N LEU A 11 6.49 -23.41 -1.68
CA LEU A 11 5.65 -22.70 -2.64
C LEU A 11 4.92 -21.50 -2.00
N SER A 12 4.40 -21.69 -0.79
CA SER A 12 3.78 -20.63 0.01
C SER A 12 4.74 -19.48 0.32
N GLN A 13 6.05 -19.76 0.39
CA GLN A 13 7.09 -18.73 0.55
C GLN A 13 7.60 -18.18 -0.79
N PHE A 14 7.61 -19.00 -1.84
CA PHE A 14 8.13 -18.63 -3.16
C PHE A 14 7.22 -17.64 -3.89
N VAL A 15 5.90 -17.86 -3.92
CA VAL A 15 4.97 -17.01 -4.68
C VAL A 15 5.02 -15.54 -4.22
N PRO A 16 4.96 -15.22 -2.90
CA PRO A 16 5.11 -13.84 -2.43
C PRO A 16 6.49 -13.26 -2.75
N ARG A 17 7.57 -14.05 -2.66
CA ARG A 17 8.95 -13.62 -2.98
C ARG A 17 9.15 -13.33 -4.47
N TRP A 18 8.58 -14.16 -5.34
CA TRP A 18 8.66 -13.99 -6.79
C TRP A 18 7.83 -12.78 -7.24
N GLN A 19 6.63 -12.58 -6.69
CA GLN A 19 5.83 -11.38 -6.94
C GLN A 19 6.53 -10.12 -6.42
N ALA A 20 7.18 -10.18 -5.26
CA ALA A 20 8.02 -9.09 -4.77
C ALA A 20 9.16 -8.81 -5.77
N ALA A 21 9.90 -9.84 -6.21
CA ALA A 21 11.02 -9.68 -7.15
C ALA A 21 10.59 -9.06 -8.50
N GLN A 22 9.48 -9.48 -9.09
CA GLN A 22 8.93 -8.84 -10.30
C GLN A 22 8.51 -7.39 -10.07
N ASN A 23 8.07 -7.07 -8.86
CA ASN A 23 7.71 -5.72 -8.46
C ASN A 23 8.90 -4.88 -7.95
N HIS A 24 10.14 -5.38 -7.93
CA HIS A 24 11.27 -4.66 -7.33
C HIS A 24 12.47 -4.36 -8.26
N ASP A 25 12.67 -5.04 -9.40
CA ASP A 25 13.91 -4.86 -10.18
C ASP A 25 13.70 -4.50 -11.68
N PRO A 26 13.90 -3.23 -12.10
CA PRO A 26 13.90 -2.85 -13.51
C PRO A 26 15.04 -3.49 -14.31
N ARG A 27 16.07 -4.03 -13.66
CA ARG A 27 17.12 -4.81 -14.32
C ARG A 27 16.61 -6.18 -14.76
N LEU A 28 15.63 -6.79 -14.09
CA LEU A 28 15.04 -8.07 -14.53
C LEU A 28 14.23 -7.91 -15.82
N ALA A 29 13.51 -6.80 -15.99
CA ALA A 29 12.84 -6.47 -17.25
C ALA A 29 13.86 -6.22 -18.39
N ARG A 30 14.98 -5.53 -18.08
CA ARG A 30 16.07 -5.31 -19.04
C ARG A 30 16.87 -6.59 -19.32
N LEU A 31 17.03 -7.50 -18.36
CA LEU A 31 17.68 -8.80 -18.54
C LEU A 31 16.82 -9.67 -19.43
N ASP A 32 15.50 -9.71 -19.22
CA ASP A 32 14.57 -10.48 -20.04
C ASP A 32 14.54 -9.94 -21.48
N GLN A 33 14.52 -8.61 -21.65
CA GLN A 33 14.66 -7.95 -22.95
C GLN A 33 16.02 -8.26 -23.61
N SER A 34 17.13 -8.20 -22.85
CA SER A 34 18.48 -8.44 -23.37
C SER A 34 18.70 -9.92 -23.73
N VAL A 35 18.16 -10.85 -22.95
CA VAL A 35 18.20 -12.29 -23.23
C VAL A 35 17.37 -12.63 -24.48
N ARG A 36 16.21 -11.98 -24.67
CA ARG A 36 15.40 -12.12 -25.89
C ARG A 36 16.13 -11.57 -27.11
N SER A 37 16.71 -10.38 -27.02
CA SER A 37 17.49 -9.76 -28.11
C SER A 37 18.76 -10.54 -28.44
N TYR A 38 19.46 -11.08 -27.44
CA TYR A 38 20.64 -11.92 -27.63
C TYR A 38 20.31 -13.28 -28.25
N ARG A 39 19.17 -13.89 -27.89
CA ARG A 39 18.67 -15.14 -28.53
C ARG A 39 18.30 -14.95 -30.00
N ALA A 40 17.81 -13.77 -30.38
CA ALA A 40 17.48 -13.46 -31.77
C ALA A 40 18.71 -13.30 -32.68
N LEU A 41 19.89 -13.02 -32.10
CA LEU A 41 21.12 -12.68 -32.84
C LEU A 41 22.13 -13.83 -32.94
N ARG A 42 21.84 -15.01 -32.37
CA ARG A 42 22.71 -16.20 -32.51
C ARG A 42 21.97 -17.35 -33.20
N PRO A 43 22.54 -17.97 -34.25
CA PRO A 43 22.21 -19.36 -34.54
C PRO A 43 22.70 -20.19 -33.34
N VAL A 44 21.77 -20.77 -32.59
CA VAL A 44 22.10 -21.59 -31.41
C VAL A 44 22.84 -22.84 -31.89
N PRO A 45 24.14 -23.02 -31.60
CA PRO A 45 24.76 -24.33 -31.79
C PRO A 45 24.09 -25.25 -30.77
N ARG A 46 23.38 -26.28 -31.23
CA ARG A 46 22.78 -27.29 -30.36
C ARG A 46 23.95 -28.01 -29.67
N PRO A 47 24.20 -27.85 -28.36
CA PRO A 47 25.08 -28.81 -27.69
C PRO A 47 24.45 -30.20 -27.88
N ALA A 48 25.28 -31.24 -28.00
CA ALA A 48 24.78 -32.61 -27.95
C ALA A 48 24.08 -32.79 -26.60
N GLN A 49 22.76 -32.60 -26.58
CA GLN A 49 21.94 -32.78 -25.41
C GLN A 49 21.93 -34.27 -25.15
N THR A 50 22.53 -34.71 -24.04
CA THR A 50 22.14 -35.97 -23.42
C THR A 50 20.64 -35.86 -23.21
N ARG A 51 19.88 -36.64 -23.99
CA ARG A 51 18.43 -36.68 -23.94
C ARG A 51 18.06 -37.33 -22.61
N VAL A 52 17.99 -36.53 -21.56
CA VAL A 52 17.34 -36.94 -20.32
C VAL A 52 15.87 -37.04 -20.67
N GLU A 53 15.34 -38.26 -20.76
CA GLU A 53 13.91 -38.44 -20.90
C GLU A 53 13.24 -37.86 -19.65
N PRO A 54 12.32 -36.90 -19.83
CA PRO A 54 11.59 -36.37 -18.70
C PRO A 54 10.76 -37.51 -18.10
N ASP A 55 10.94 -37.76 -16.79
CA ASP A 55 10.11 -38.67 -16.04
C ASP A 55 8.69 -38.08 -15.97
N ILE A 56 7.83 -38.56 -16.88
CA ILE A 56 6.45 -38.10 -17.03
C ILE A 56 5.65 -38.33 -15.75
N GLY A 57 5.96 -39.40 -15.00
CA GLY A 57 5.32 -39.69 -13.71
C GLY A 57 5.66 -38.62 -12.68
N ARG A 58 6.94 -38.28 -12.52
CA ARG A 58 7.39 -37.21 -11.62
C ARG A 58 6.89 -35.84 -12.04
N LEU A 59 6.86 -35.55 -13.34
CA LEU A 59 6.33 -34.27 -13.84
C LEU A 59 4.83 -34.14 -13.57
N THR A 60 4.06 -35.22 -13.79
CA THR A 60 2.62 -35.24 -13.54
C THR A 60 2.30 -35.07 -12.05
N ALA A 61 3.04 -35.77 -11.19
CA ALA A 61 2.91 -35.62 -9.73
C ALA A 61 3.21 -34.17 -9.29
N PHE A 62 4.34 -33.62 -9.75
CA PHE A 62 4.71 -32.23 -9.45
C PHE A 62 3.66 -31.22 -9.93
N LEU A 63 3.14 -31.38 -11.15
CA LEU A 63 2.09 -30.50 -11.67
C LEU A 63 0.80 -30.64 -10.87
N GLY A 64 0.41 -31.86 -10.49
CA GLY A 64 -0.73 -32.10 -9.60
C GLY A 64 -0.57 -31.39 -8.24
N ASP A 65 0.63 -31.46 -7.67
CA ASP A 65 0.95 -30.84 -6.38
C ASP A 65 0.96 -29.30 -6.42
N VAL A 66 1.22 -28.70 -7.59
CA VAL A 66 1.27 -27.24 -7.77
C VAL A 66 -0.09 -26.67 -8.19
N ILE A 67 -0.84 -27.39 -9.04
CA ILE A 67 -2.07 -26.87 -9.65
C ILE A 67 -3.13 -26.58 -8.60
N LYS A 68 -3.33 -27.47 -7.62
CA LYS A 68 -4.39 -27.31 -6.62
C LYS A 68 -4.12 -26.13 -5.66
N PRO A 69 -2.95 -26.00 -5.01
CA PRO A 69 -2.64 -24.82 -4.20
C PRO A 69 -2.69 -23.51 -5.00
N LEU A 70 -2.23 -23.53 -6.26
CA LEU A 70 -2.29 -22.35 -7.12
C LEU A 70 -3.74 -21.97 -7.49
N ALA A 71 -4.61 -22.96 -7.73
CA ALA A 71 -6.03 -22.74 -7.96
C ALA A 71 -6.72 -22.18 -6.70
N ASP A 72 -6.43 -22.73 -5.52
CA ASP A 72 -6.95 -22.26 -4.23
C ASP A 72 -6.49 -20.81 -3.93
N HIS A 73 -5.23 -20.50 -4.24
CA HIS A 73 -4.70 -19.13 -4.14
C HIS A 73 -5.33 -18.16 -5.14
N ARG A 74 -5.64 -18.61 -6.37
CA ARG A 74 -6.36 -17.80 -7.37
C ARG A 74 -7.81 -17.57 -6.96
N ALA A 75 -8.49 -18.60 -6.47
CA ALA A 75 -9.87 -18.54 -6.03
C ALA A 75 -10.05 -17.61 -4.80
N SER A 76 -9.06 -17.56 -3.91
CA SER A 76 -9.05 -16.63 -2.77
C SER A 76 -8.72 -15.17 -3.14
N GLY A 77 -8.38 -14.88 -4.39
CA GLY A 77 -7.99 -13.53 -4.83
C GLY A 77 -6.59 -13.10 -4.36
N SER A 78 -5.87 -13.94 -3.60
CA SER A 78 -4.55 -13.64 -3.04
C SER A 78 -3.45 -13.38 -4.10
N VAL A 79 -3.67 -13.88 -5.33
CA VAL A 79 -2.77 -13.71 -6.47
C VAL A 79 -3.11 -12.47 -7.32
N ILE A 80 -4.26 -11.84 -7.08
CA ILE A 80 -4.73 -10.66 -7.83
C ILE A 80 -4.22 -9.40 -7.14
N ASN A 81 -3.72 -8.44 -7.92
CA ASN A 81 -3.52 -7.07 -7.47
C ASN A 81 -4.79 -6.26 -7.82
N PRO A 82 -5.78 -6.14 -6.92
CA PRO A 82 -7.04 -5.46 -7.22
C PRO A 82 -6.81 -4.00 -7.61
N TRP A 83 -5.74 -3.37 -7.12
CA TRP A 83 -5.39 -1.98 -7.42
C TRP A 83 -4.89 -1.79 -8.85
N ALA A 84 -4.14 -2.77 -9.37
CA ALA A 84 -3.73 -2.76 -10.77
C ALA A 84 -4.93 -2.93 -11.70
N VAL A 85 -5.87 -3.82 -11.35
CA VAL A 85 -7.11 -4.04 -12.11
C VAL A 85 -8.01 -2.81 -12.06
N ALA A 86 -8.18 -2.19 -10.88
CA ALA A 86 -8.94 -0.96 -10.69
C ALA A 86 -8.24 0.29 -11.27
N GLY A 87 -7.02 0.14 -11.82
CA GLY A 87 -6.29 1.23 -12.46
C GLY A 87 -5.85 2.33 -11.49
N LEU A 88 -5.61 2.03 -10.21
CA LEU A 88 -5.12 3.02 -9.23
C LEU A 88 -3.84 3.71 -9.70
N LYS A 89 -2.89 2.91 -10.22
CA LYS A 89 -1.57 3.36 -10.67
C LYS A 89 -0.93 4.27 -9.62
N ARG A 90 -0.42 5.44 -10.03
CA ARG A 90 0.16 6.47 -9.15
C ARG A 90 -0.75 7.69 -9.03
N ALA A 91 -2.04 7.57 -9.36
CA ALA A 91 -2.97 8.69 -9.26
C ALA A 91 -3.21 9.04 -7.80
N GLU A 92 -2.83 10.25 -7.36
CA GLU A 92 -2.90 10.67 -5.95
C GLU A 92 -4.32 10.52 -5.39
N VAL A 93 -5.33 11.06 -6.09
CA VAL A 93 -6.73 11.05 -5.65
C VAL A 93 -7.24 9.62 -5.40
N ARG A 94 -6.90 8.66 -6.27
CA ARG A 94 -7.35 7.26 -6.11
C ARG A 94 -6.67 6.57 -4.94
N ASN A 95 -5.38 6.87 -4.71
CA ASN A 95 -4.64 6.34 -3.57
C ASN A 95 -5.12 6.96 -2.25
N ALA A 96 -5.47 8.25 -2.24
CA ALA A 96 -6.15 8.91 -1.12
C ALA A 96 -7.50 8.24 -0.81
N GLY A 97 -8.27 7.87 -1.85
CA GLY A 97 -9.48 7.05 -1.75
C GLY A 97 -9.29 5.73 -0.98
N VAL A 98 -8.27 4.97 -1.35
CA VAL A 98 -7.98 3.69 -0.67
C VAL A 98 -7.48 3.90 0.75
N LEU A 99 -6.63 4.91 0.99
CA LEU A 99 -6.22 5.28 2.34
C LEU A 99 -7.41 5.66 3.22
N ALA A 100 -8.37 6.41 2.67
CA ALA A 100 -9.56 6.80 3.40
C ALA A 100 -10.38 5.61 3.89
N MET A 101 -10.60 4.64 3.01
CA MET A 101 -11.28 3.40 3.37
C MET A 101 -10.48 2.63 4.42
N LEU A 102 -9.16 2.47 4.22
CA LEU A 102 -8.30 1.72 5.14
C LEU A 102 -8.14 2.39 6.51
N PHE A 103 -8.22 3.72 6.60
CA PHE A 103 -8.21 4.46 7.86
C PHE A 103 -9.58 4.52 8.52
N SER A 104 -10.67 4.22 7.83
CA SER A 104 -12.01 4.42 8.37
C SER A 104 -12.43 3.28 9.32
N PRO A 105 -12.82 3.57 10.57
CA PRO A 105 -13.42 2.57 11.45
C PRO A 105 -14.77 2.08 10.91
N SER A 106 -15.51 2.91 10.18
CA SER A 106 -16.81 2.50 9.61
C SER A 106 -16.67 1.50 8.45
N ALA A 107 -15.51 1.50 7.78
CA ALA A 107 -15.22 0.57 6.70
C ALA A 107 -14.41 -0.63 7.20
N CYS A 108 -13.38 -0.40 8.02
CA CYS A 108 -12.41 -1.41 8.43
C CYS A 108 -12.48 -1.82 9.91
N GLY A 109 -13.38 -1.25 10.72
CA GLY A 109 -13.48 -1.55 12.15
C GLY A 109 -12.17 -1.25 12.90
N ASP A 110 -11.83 -2.14 13.84
CA ASP A 110 -10.61 -2.03 14.65
C ASP A 110 -9.34 -2.07 13.81
N LEU A 111 -9.35 -2.76 12.66
CA LEU A 111 -8.20 -2.76 11.74
C LEU A 111 -7.93 -1.34 11.24
N GLY A 112 -8.98 -0.58 10.90
CA GLY A 112 -8.83 0.79 10.40
C GLY A 112 -8.30 1.74 11.47
N THR A 113 -8.86 1.64 12.69
CA THR A 113 -8.39 2.39 13.86
C THR A 113 -6.94 2.07 14.18
N ALA A 114 -6.56 0.80 14.24
CA ALA A 114 -5.20 0.37 14.51
C ALA A 114 -4.24 0.82 13.41
N PHE A 115 -4.65 0.75 12.14
CA PHE A 115 -3.82 1.20 11.03
C PHE A 115 -3.51 2.68 11.12
N PHE A 116 -4.54 3.49 11.37
CA PHE A 116 -4.40 4.94 11.48
C PHE A 116 -3.59 5.36 12.71
N ASP A 117 -3.81 4.72 13.87
CA ASP A 117 -2.99 4.94 15.08
C ASP A 117 -1.52 4.62 14.82
N HIS A 118 -1.22 3.48 14.19
CA HIS A 118 0.14 3.11 13.82
C HIS A 118 0.76 4.05 12.78
N PHE A 119 -0.04 4.70 11.93
CA PHE A 119 0.44 5.73 11.02
C PHE A 119 0.80 7.02 11.76
N CYS A 120 -0.10 7.53 12.61
CA CYS A 120 0.12 8.75 13.40
C CYS A 120 1.37 8.64 14.29
N ARG A 121 1.60 7.50 14.96
CA ARG A 121 2.77 7.29 15.82
C ARG A 121 4.13 7.34 15.11
N ARG A 122 4.15 7.33 13.79
CA ARG A 122 5.38 7.37 12.98
C ARG A 122 5.75 8.79 12.56
N ILE A 123 4.83 9.72 12.69
CA ILE A 123 5.01 11.10 12.30
C ILE A 123 5.59 11.85 13.50
N PRO A 124 6.76 12.50 13.37
CA PRO A 124 7.29 13.36 14.41
C PRO A 124 6.30 14.50 14.70
N ASP A 125 5.88 14.61 15.96
CA ASP A 125 4.86 15.57 16.41
C ASP A 125 5.29 16.22 17.73
N PRO A 126 6.21 17.22 17.68
CA PRO A 126 6.75 17.84 18.88
C PRO A 126 5.70 18.64 19.68
N GLU A 127 4.61 19.04 19.03
CA GLU A 127 3.55 19.86 19.62
C GLU A 127 2.36 19.02 20.13
N GLY A 128 2.37 17.69 19.92
CA GLY A 128 1.29 16.80 20.35
C GLY A 128 -0.06 17.13 19.68
N LEU A 129 -0.02 17.49 18.40
CA LEU A 129 -1.20 17.85 17.61
C LEU A 129 -1.95 16.63 17.05
N LEU A 130 -1.25 15.52 16.82
CA LEU A 130 -1.83 14.28 16.33
C LEU A 130 -2.77 13.67 17.37
N PRO A 131 -3.81 12.93 16.92
CA PRO A 131 -4.73 12.28 17.82
C PRO A 131 -4.04 11.19 18.63
N SER A 132 -4.31 11.16 19.92
CA SER A 132 -3.91 10.05 20.80
C SER A 132 -4.75 8.80 20.53
N THR A 133 -4.24 7.63 20.94
CA THR A 133 -4.97 6.37 20.84
C THR A 133 -6.34 6.41 21.54
N ALA A 134 -6.45 7.15 22.65
CA ALA A 134 -7.72 7.34 23.35
C ALA A 134 -8.72 8.17 22.53
N GLU A 135 -8.25 9.24 21.87
CA GLU A 135 -9.09 10.05 20.98
C GLU A 135 -9.56 9.24 19.76
N LEU A 136 -8.72 8.36 19.22
CA LEU A 136 -9.09 7.46 18.12
C LEU A 136 -10.11 6.40 18.56
N ALA A 137 -9.94 5.81 19.74
CA ALA A 137 -10.88 4.84 20.31
C ALA A 137 -12.27 5.45 20.58
N ALA A 138 -12.34 6.76 20.82
CA ALA A 138 -13.61 7.49 20.97
C ALA A 138 -14.36 7.71 19.64
N GLY A 139 -13.78 7.30 18.52
CA GLY A 139 -14.37 7.35 17.18
C GLY A 139 -14.02 8.60 16.38
N TYR A 140 -13.95 8.43 15.06
CA TYR A 140 -13.69 9.48 14.08
C TYR A 140 -14.31 9.13 12.72
N SER A 141 -14.41 10.13 11.85
CA SER A 141 -14.87 9.99 10.47
C SER A 141 -13.77 10.36 9.50
N VAL A 142 -13.74 9.70 8.33
CA VAL A 142 -12.76 9.94 7.26
C VAL A 142 -13.51 10.29 5.98
N ARG A 143 -13.06 11.34 5.27
CA ARG A 143 -13.65 11.79 4.00
C ARG A 143 -12.55 12.14 3.02
N THR A 144 -12.79 11.90 1.74
CA THR A 144 -11.90 12.29 0.65
C THR A 144 -12.47 13.46 -0.11
N GLU A 145 -11.60 14.23 -0.76
CA GLU A 145 -12.02 15.30 -1.67
C GLU A 145 -13.01 16.27 -0.99
N HIS A 146 -12.81 16.49 0.31
CA HIS A 146 -13.72 17.26 1.14
C HIS A 146 -13.39 18.74 1.03
N CYS A 147 -14.40 19.60 0.90
CA CYS A 147 -14.25 21.06 0.88
C CYS A 147 -14.65 21.60 2.26
N PRO A 148 -13.73 21.71 3.24
CA PRO A 148 -14.09 21.83 4.65
C PRO A 148 -14.80 23.15 5.00
N VAL A 149 -14.63 24.16 4.14
CA VAL A 149 -15.25 25.48 4.27
C VAL A 149 -16.14 25.85 3.07
N GLY A 150 -16.52 24.86 2.24
CA GLY A 150 -17.52 25.01 1.18
C GLY A 150 -17.01 25.38 -0.21
N GLU A 151 -15.75 25.79 -0.35
CA GLU A 151 -15.17 26.19 -1.64
C GLU A 151 -14.46 25.04 -2.34
N GLN A 152 -14.79 24.77 -3.63
CA GLN A 152 -14.16 23.71 -4.41
C GLN A 152 -12.64 23.90 -4.59
N THR A 153 -12.17 25.15 -4.56
CA THR A 153 -10.75 25.49 -4.67
C THR A 153 -9.95 25.16 -3.41
N GLU A 154 -10.62 24.83 -2.31
CA GLU A 154 -10.04 24.47 -1.01
C GLU A 154 -10.30 23.00 -0.67
N ARG A 155 -10.42 22.17 -1.71
CA ARG A 155 -10.56 20.73 -1.57
C ARG A 155 -9.32 20.14 -0.90
N VAL A 156 -9.60 19.36 0.14
CA VAL A 156 -8.63 18.58 0.88
C VAL A 156 -8.69 17.12 0.39
N ASP A 157 -7.54 16.54 0.02
CA ASP A 157 -7.45 15.14 -0.45
C ASP A 157 -8.06 14.16 0.55
N LEU A 158 -7.71 14.30 1.83
CA LEU A 158 -8.22 13.47 2.91
C LEU A 158 -8.43 14.29 4.19
N THR A 159 -9.63 14.25 4.75
CA THR A 159 -9.93 14.82 6.06
C THR A 159 -10.33 13.75 7.06
N ILE A 160 -9.88 13.91 8.29
CA ILE A 160 -10.26 13.09 9.43
C ILE A 160 -10.83 14.01 10.51
N GLU A 161 -12.01 13.68 11.04
CA GLU A 161 -12.66 14.44 12.10
C GLU A 161 -12.98 13.51 13.28
N GLY A 162 -12.33 13.75 14.41
CA GLY A 162 -12.65 13.14 15.69
C GLY A 162 -13.44 14.09 16.59
N ARG A 163 -13.60 13.72 17.87
CA ARG A 163 -14.33 14.54 18.85
C ARG A 163 -13.61 15.86 19.17
N THR A 164 -12.30 15.81 19.32
CA THR A 164 -11.44 16.91 19.81
C THR A 164 -10.48 17.44 18.76
N PHE A 165 -10.36 16.77 17.61
CA PHE A 165 -9.41 17.10 16.57
C PHE A 165 -10.03 17.07 15.17
N VAL A 166 -9.42 17.83 14.27
CA VAL A 166 -9.53 17.68 12.83
C VAL A 166 -8.14 17.55 12.23
N MET A 167 -8.02 16.72 11.20
CA MET A 167 -6.77 16.51 10.48
C MET A 167 -7.05 16.59 8.99
N GLY A 168 -6.19 17.30 8.27
CA GLY A 168 -6.09 17.19 6.82
C GLY A 168 -4.83 16.44 6.43
N ILE A 169 -4.91 15.54 5.46
CA ILE A 169 -3.75 14.91 4.81
C ILE A 169 -3.74 15.27 3.32
N GLU A 170 -2.73 16.02 2.89
CA GLU A 170 -2.47 16.31 1.47
C GLU A 170 -1.55 15.21 0.93
N VAL A 171 -1.93 14.58 -0.19
CA VAL A 171 -1.24 13.40 -0.73
C VAL A 171 -0.49 13.75 -2.01
N LYS A 172 0.81 13.47 -2.05
CA LYS A 172 1.65 13.60 -3.25
C LYS A 172 2.39 12.30 -3.57
N ILE A 173 2.40 11.93 -4.85
CA ILE A 173 3.15 10.77 -5.34
C ILE A 173 4.20 11.22 -6.36
N ASP A 174 3.78 11.90 -7.43
CA ASP A 174 4.67 12.30 -8.54
C ASP A 174 4.70 13.80 -8.77
N ALA A 175 3.59 14.50 -8.50
CA ALA A 175 3.48 15.92 -8.81
C ALA A 175 4.21 16.80 -7.78
N PRO A 176 5.02 17.79 -8.24
CA PRO A 176 5.64 18.74 -7.34
C PRO A 176 4.60 19.63 -6.65
N GLU A 177 4.97 20.16 -5.49
CA GLU A 177 4.14 21.09 -4.72
C GLU A 177 3.95 22.41 -5.49
N GLY A 178 2.70 22.83 -5.68
CA GLY A 178 2.40 24.18 -6.15
C GLY A 178 2.72 25.21 -5.07
N ARG A 179 3.39 26.32 -5.44
CA ARG A 179 3.96 27.31 -4.49
C ARG A 179 3.05 27.77 -3.35
N GLU A 180 1.75 27.91 -3.58
CA GLU A 180 0.78 28.40 -2.59
C GLU A 180 -0.27 27.33 -2.21
N GLN A 181 -0.17 26.11 -2.75
CA GLN A 181 -1.20 25.09 -2.56
C GLN A 181 -1.30 24.66 -1.10
N LEU A 182 -0.15 24.36 -0.47
CA LEU A 182 -0.12 23.86 0.90
C LEU A 182 -0.51 24.95 1.91
N ARG A 183 -0.16 26.21 1.67
CA ARG A 183 -0.60 27.36 2.49
C ARG A 183 -2.11 27.51 2.55
N ARG A 184 -2.78 27.45 1.40
CA ARG A 184 -4.24 27.55 1.32
C ARG A 184 -4.90 26.36 2.02
N TYR A 185 -4.35 25.18 1.78
CA TYR A 185 -4.80 23.94 2.41
C TYR A 185 -4.72 24.03 3.95
N THR A 186 -3.56 24.44 4.47
CA THR A 186 -3.34 24.63 5.90
C THR A 186 -4.29 25.65 6.48
N SER A 187 -4.51 26.76 5.78
CA SER A 187 -5.49 27.78 6.19
C SER A 187 -6.90 27.22 6.28
N ALA A 188 -7.33 26.41 5.30
CA ALA A 188 -8.65 25.79 5.26
C ALA A 188 -8.86 24.82 6.42
N VAL A 189 -7.89 23.93 6.70
CA VAL A 189 -7.97 22.95 7.80
C VAL A 189 -7.98 23.64 9.17
N HIS A 190 -7.16 24.69 9.37
CA HIS A 190 -7.19 25.43 10.63
C HIS A 190 -8.49 26.20 10.82
N ARG A 191 -9.04 26.81 9.75
CA ARG A 191 -10.36 27.44 9.81
C ARG A 191 -11.45 26.44 10.14
N TRP A 192 -11.39 25.25 9.55
CA TRP A 192 -12.31 24.13 9.82
C TRP A 192 -12.26 23.70 11.31
N GLY A 193 -11.06 23.58 11.87
CA GLY A 193 -10.86 23.29 13.29
C GLY A 193 -11.41 24.38 14.21
N ARG A 194 -11.11 25.66 13.92
CA ARG A 194 -11.61 26.81 14.69
C ARG A 194 -13.15 26.87 14.72
N GLN A 195 -13.79 26.69 13.57
CA GLN A 195 -15.26 26.69 13.46
C GLN A 195 -15.94 25.58 14.27
N ARG A 196 -15.21 24.49 14.54
CA ARG A 196 -15.71 23.34 15.30
C ARG A 196 -15.18 23.29 16.73
N HIS A 197 -14.39 24.28 17.14
CA HIS A 197 -13.69 24.29 18.43
C HIS A 197 -12.82 23.04 18.66
N LYS A 198 -12.09 22.61 17.61
CA LYS A 198 -11.22 21.43 17.63
C LYS A 198 -9.77 21.81 17.34
N ARG A 199 -8.84 21.05 17.91
CA ARG A 199 -7.42 21.09 17.52
C ARG A 199 -7.31 20.74 16.04
N SER A 200 -6.45 21.41 15.30
CA SER A 200 -6.28 21.18 13.86
C SER A 200 -4.84 20.88 13.53
N VAL A 201 -4.63 19.91 12.64
CA VAL A 201 -3.29 19.49 12.20
C VAL A 201 -3.31 19.18 10.71
N VAL A 202 -2.21 19.47 10.03
CA VAL A 202 -2.02 19.12 8.63
C VAL A 202 -0.83 18.19 8.50
N VAL A 203 -1.04 17.10 7.76
CA VAL A 203 0.00 16.15 7.38
C VAL A 203 0.21 16.23 5.87
N PHE A 204 1.47 16.39 5.46
CA PHE A 204 1.89 16.27 4.08
C PHE A 204 2.45 14.86 3.85
N LEU A 205 1.70 14.02 3.13
CA LEU A 205 2.10 12.66 2.78
C LEU A 205 2.75 12.66 1.40
N ALA A 206 4.08 12.64 1.35
CA ALA A 206 4.85 12.85 0.12
C ALA A 206 6.23 12.15 0.14
N PRO A 207 6.88 11.99 -1.02
CA PRO A 207 8.26 11.51 -1.07
C PRO A 207 9.31 12.55 -0.62
N TYR A 208 8.93 13.82 -0.50
CA TYR A 208 9.80 14.93 -0.09
C TYR A 208 9.12 15.79 0.99
N PRO A 209 9.89 16.49 1.85
CA PRO A 209 9.33 17.31 2.92
C PRO A 209 8.56 18.52 2.37
N PRO A 210 7.55 19.02 3.11
CA PRO A 210 6.84 20.24 2.73
C PRO A 210 7.75 21.45 2.84
N ARG A 211 7.48 22.48 2.04
CA ARG A 211 8.13 23.79 2.19
C ARG A 211 7.44 24.68 3.22
N GLU A 212 6.18 24.38 3.53
CA GLU A 212 5.36 25.18 4.45
C GLU A 212 5.66 24.82 5.92
N PRO A 213 6.03 25.80 6.76
CA PRO A 213 6.22 25.57 8.19
C PRO A 213 4.92 25.13 8.89
N GLY A 214 5.05 24.39 9.99
CA GLY A 214 3.89 23.95 10.80
C GLY A 214 3.09 22.80 10.17
N VAL A 215 3.52 22.27 9.03
CA VAL A 215 2.94 21.07 8.41
C VAL A 215 3.76 19.85 8.81
N LEU A 216 3.10 18.85 9.39
CA LEU A 216 3.74 17.58 9.74
C LEU A 216 4.06 16.79 8.47
N PHE A 217 5.20 16.10 8.46
CA PHE A 217 5.66 15.35 7.29
C PHE A 217 5.57 13.85 7.52
N ALA A 218 4.96 13.15 6.54
CA ALA A 218 4.92 11.70 6.48
C ALA A 218 5.37 11.23 5.09
N ARG A 219 6.05 10.09 5.04
CA ARG A 219 6.40 9.41 3.80
C ARG A 219 5.46 8.23 3.54
N TRP A 220 5.40 7.81 2.29
CA TRP A 220 4.77 6.54 1.93
C TRP A 220 5.42 5.34 2.62
N SER A 221 6.69 5.42 3.01
CA SER A 221 7.34 4.42 3.86
C SER A 221 6.68 4.29 5.24
N ASP A 222 6.15 5.37 5.79
CA ASP A 222 5.48 5.38 7.09
C ASP A 222 4.13 4.69 7.00
N VAL A 223 3.36 4.95 5.93
CA VAL A 223 2.14 4.21 5.60
C VAL A 223 2.42 2.71 5.47
N ARG A 224 3.44 2.33 4.70
CA ARG A 224 3.82 0.91 4.52
C ARG A 224 4.16 0.26 5.85
N ALA A 225 4.95 0.93 6.65
CA ALA A 225 5.46 0.36 7.88
C ALA A 225 4.39 0.35 8.99
N ALA A 226 3.42 1.26 8.97
CA ALA A 226 2.19 1.16 9.76
C ALA A 226 1.36 -0.08 9.37
N GLY A 227 1.11 -0.29 8.08
CA GLY A 227 0.35 -1.45 7.61
C GLY A 227 1.03 -2.79 7.95
N ARG A 228 2.37 -2.85 7.83
CA ARG A 228 3.15 -4.03 8.23
C ARG A 228 3.15 -4.31 9.73
N ALA A 229 2.93 -3.29 10.57
CA ALA A 229 2.90 -3.47 12.02
C ALA A 229 1.64 -4.20 12.49
N ILE A 230 0.53 -4.03 11.77
CA ILE A 230 -0.78 -4.60 12.10
C ILE A 230 -1.19 -5.76 11.20
N SER A 231 -0.50 -5.98 10.08
CA SER A 231 -0.77 -7.14 9.22
C SER A 231 -0.46 -8.41 10.02
N PRO A 232 -1.43 -9.30 10.24
CA PRO A 232 -1.22 -10.49 11.06
C PRO A 232 -0.14 -11.35 10.42
N ARG A 233 1.01 -11.42 11.10
CA ARG A 233 2.05 -12.37 10.73
C ARG A 233 1.51 -13.76 11.06
N ARG A 234 1.24 -14.54 10.02
CA ARG A 234 1.28 -16.01 10.05
C ARG A 234 0.19 -16.80 10.80
N ASN A 235 -0.98 -16.24 11.10
CA ASN A 235 -2.12 -17.06 11.54
C ASN A 235 -3.25 -17.03 10.51
N SER A 236 -3.78 -18.22 10.24
CA SER A 236 -4.82 -18.53 9.27
C SER A 236 -6.03 -17.61 9.43
N GLU A 237 -6.48 -17.07 8.30
CA GLU A 237 -7.67 -16.20 8.10
C GLU A 237 -7.44 -14.70 8.34
N LEU A 238 -6.63 -14.09 7.47
CA LEU A 238 -6.81 -12.69 7.14
C LEU A 238 -8.24 -12.48 6.64
N ASN A 239 -9.03 -11.65 7.34
CA ASN A 239 -10.29 -11.18 6.79
C ASN A 239 -10.04 -10.33 5.52
N LEU A 240 -11.08 -10.08 4.73
CA LEU A 240 -10.99 -9.33 3.46
C LEU A 240 -10.19 -8.02 3.61
N HIS A 241 -10.39 -7.30 4.71
CA HIS A 241 -9.78 -5.99 4.93
C HIS A 241 -8.29 -6.11 5.21
N GLY A 242 -7.86 -7.16 5.93
CA GLY A 242 -6.46 -7.50 6.11
C GLY A 242 -5.77 -7.82 4.78
N HIS A 243 -6.43 -8.59 3.91
CA HIS A 243 -5.92 -8.87 2.56
C HIS A 243 -5.81 -7.60 1.69
N LEU A 244 -6.80 -6.71 1.76
CA LEU A 244 -6.75 -5.42 1.06
C LEU A 244 -5.59 -4.56 1.58
N LEU A 245 -5.41 -4.46 2.90
CA LEU A 245 -4.30 -3.72 3.50
C LEU A 245 -2.94 -4.27 3.04
N GLU A 246 -2.72 -5.58 3.14
CA GLU A 246 -1.46 -6.21 2.72
C GLU A 246 -1.20 -5.99 1.22
N SER A 247 -2.23 -6.14 0.40
CA SER A 247 -2.15 -5.87 -1.03
C SER A 247 -1.83 -4.41 -1.32
N PHE A 248 -2.44 -3.47 -0.58
CA PHE A 248 -2.19 -2.05 -0.74
C PHE A 248 -0.77 -1.66 -0.31
N VAL A 249 -0.28 -2.20 0.81
CA VAL A 249 1.13 -2.03 1.26
C VAL A 249 2.12 -2.48 0.19
N ARG A 250 1.83 -3.59 -0.51
CA ARG A 250 2.62 -4.04 -1.67
C ARG A 250 2.51 -3.07 -2.84
N HIS A 251 1.30 -2.57 -3.13
CA HIS A 251 1.07 -1.62 -4.23
C HIS A 251 1.87 -0.32 -4.08
N ILE A 252 1.88 0.27 -2.89
CA ILE A 252 2.57 1.54 -2.61
C ILE A 252 4.08 1.38 -2.34
N SER A 253 4.64 0.18 -2.52
CA SER A 253 6.07 -0.10 -2.26
C SER A 253 7.02 0.80 -3.05
N ARG A 254 6.63 1.23 -4.25
CA ARG A 254 7.40 2.07 -5.16
C ARG A 254 7.11 3.58 -5.03
N PHE A 255 6.32 3.99 -4.05
CA PHE A 255 6.02 5.41 -3.85
C PHE A 255 7.17 6.00 -3.03
N GLY A 256 7.93 6.93 -3.62
CA GLY A 256 9.08 7.59 -3.00
C GLY A 256 10.39 6.79 -2.98
N GLU A 257 10.64 5.96 -4.00
CA GLU A 257 12.01 5.61 -4.42
C GLU A 257 12.60 6.72 -5.30
#